data_AF-A0A1H2YBD3-F1
#
_entry.id   AF-A0A1H2YBD3-F1
#
_cell.length_a   1.000
_cell.length_b   1.000
_cell.length_c   1.000
_cell.angle_alpha   90.00
_cell.angle_beta   90.00
_cell.angle_gamma   90.00
#
_symmetry.space_group_name_H-M   'P 1'
#
loop_
_entity.id
_entity.type
_entity.pdbx_description
1 polymer ?
#
loop_
_entity_poly.entity_id
_entity_poly.type
_entity_poly.pdbx_seq_one_letter_code
_entity_poly.pdbx_strand_id
1 'polypeptide(L)'
;MIWPFRQTSQPPETRLWTHLDACGIPFRAPLSEWATEMHLTSCGWCHGLDYCIPDAQASFVPCLDAPLRAQVSPDTNLDAPPDYLWGAVRGTGDLRLNYAKAIAALTKTFGNGAECSTATSVARRWDIGLARITCTVHPPQHLTGTPSPRHQMFPETVHEAQIAIYPAWRPVLSKRVAMECATAKSVWAMPTAQRPVRIAITGASHDWPTGITPLPVGLACSDAGALLVIKSPHIFDRYSDGRLRGIVLSRGADGARLYANVTVTTRDGPATARRAVAHDPSGPDKLDAVAKSLSARLNLPMDVETDA
;
A
#
# COMPACT_ATOMS: atom_id res chain seq x y z
N MET A 1 12.58 -10.91 10.04
CA MET A 1 13.23 -12.09 9.47
C MET A 1 13.26 -11.89 7.96
N ILE A 2 14.42 -11.58 7.39
CA ILE A 2 14.62 -11.34 5.96
C ILE A 2 15.00 -12.69 5.35
N TRP A 3 14.13 -13.26 4.52
CA TRP A 3 14.30 -14.61 3.99
C TRP A 3 15.28 -14.60 2.82
N PRO A 4 16.44 -15.28 2.92
CA PRO A 4 17.32 -15.47 1.78
C PRO A 4 16.76 -16.61 0.90
N PHE A 5 17.10 -16.59 -0.39
CA PHE A 5 16.91 -17.66 -1.40
C PHE A 5 15.61 -17.63 -2.24
N ARG A 6 15.68 -16.90 -3.36
CA ARG A 6 14.77 -17.00 -4.52
C ARG A 6 15.23 -18.04 -5.55
N GLN A 7 15.30 -19.31 -5.19
CA GLN A 7 15.42 -20.35 -6.23
C GLN A 7 14.41 -21.49 -6.15
N THR A 8 13.73 -21.74 -5.02
CA THR A 8 12.85 -22.93 -4.92
C THR A 8 11.64 -22.85 -3.98
N SER A 9 11.40 -21.73 -3.27
CA SER A 9 10.21 -21.59 -2.43
C SER A 9 9.32 -20.44 -2.91
N GLN A 10 8.02 -20.73 -3.08
CA GLN A 10 7.01 -19.70 -3.29
C GLN A 10 7.07 -18.69 -2.12
N PRO A 11 6.91 -17.38 -2.36
CA PRO A 11 6.94 -16.39 -1.30
C PRO A 11 5.88 -16.71 -0.24
N PRO A 12 6.11 -16.44 1.06
CA PRO A 12 5.14 -16.74 2.12
C PRO A 12 3.74 -16.18 1.84
N GLU A 13 3.67 -15.02 1.19
CA GLU A 13 2.44 -14.36 0.73
C GLU A 13 1.56 -15.26 -0.15
N THR A 14 2.15 -16.26 -0.82
CA THR A 14 1.43 -17.18 -1.72
C THR A 14 0.28 -17.89 -1.02
N ARG A 15 0.38 -18.16 0.29
CA ARG A 15 -0.75 -18.73 1.05
C ARG A 15 -1.96 -17.80 1.05
N LEU A 16 -1.75 -16.49 1.22
CA LEU A 16 -2.84 -15.51 1.14
C LEU A 16 -3.35 -15.39 -0.30
N TRP A 17 -2.45 -15.34 -1.27
CA TRP A 17 -2.79 -15.23 -2.69
C TRP A 17 -3.65 -16.39 -3.18
N THR A 18 -3.26 -17.63 -2.85
CA THR A 18 -4.04 -18.83 -3.15
C THR A 18 -5.43 -18.79 -2.49
N HIS A 19 -5.53 -18.25 -1.28
CA HIS A 19 -6.82 -18.11 -0.62
C HIS A 19 -7.70 -17.04 -1.28
N LEU A 20 -7.12 -15.91 -1.68
CA LEU A 20 -7.83 -14.88 -2.45
C LEU A 20 -8.30 -15.43 -3.81
N ASP A 21 -7.48 -16.23 -4.49
CA ASP A 21 -7.81 -16.92 -5.74
C ASP A 21 -8.95 -17.92 -5.57
N ALA A 22 -8.90 -18.73 -4.52
CA ALA A 22 -9.97 -19.67 -4.21
C ALA A 22 -11.30 -18.96 -3.90
N CYS A 23 -11.24 -17.72 -3.43
CA CYS A 23 -12.42 -16.88 -3.24
C CYS A 23 -12.85 -16.14 -4.51
N GLY A 24 -12.07 -16.24 -5.60
CA GLY A 24 -12.24 -15.61 -6.90
C GLY A 24 -11.83 -14.13 -6.95
N ILE A 25 -11.23 -13.59 -5.89
CA ILE A 25 -10.98 -12.15 -5.76
C ILE A 25 -9.86 -11.72 -6.71
N PRO A 26 -10.09 -10.78 -7.64
CA PRO A 26 -9.14 -10.46 -8.71
C PRO A 26 -8.00 -9.52 -8.26
N PHE A 27 -7.39 -9.75 -7.09
CA PHE A 27 -6.42 -8.85 -6.43
C PHE A 27 -5.13 -8.56 -7.22
N ARG A 28 -4.91 -9.24 -8.34
CA ARG A 28 -3.78 -9.02 -9.26
C ARG A 28 -4.12 -8.10 -10.43
N ALA A 29 -5.40 -7.95 -10.73
CA ALA A 29 -5.89 -7.11 -11.81
C ALA A 29 -5.86 -5.63 -11.39
N PRO A 30 -5.56 -4.72 -12.32
CA PRO A 30 -5.77 -3.29 -12.15
C PRO A 30 -7.18 -2.95 -11.67
N LEU A 31 -7.30 -1.91 -10.85
CA LEU A 31 -8.59 -1.41 -10.38
C LEU A 31 -9.48 -0.87 -11.52
N SER A 32 -8.90 -0.49 -12.67
CA SER A 32 -9.65 -0.09 -13.88
C SER A 32 -10.48 -1.24 -14.45
N GLU A 33 -9.95 -2.47 -14.41
CA GLU A 33 -10.70 -3.67 -14.81
C GLU A 33 -11.86 -3.91 -13.84
N TRP A 34 -11.63 -3.72 -12.54
CA TRP A 34 -12.67 -3.86 -11.52
C TRP A 34 -13.76 -2.80 -11.68
N ALA A 35 -13.39 -1.54 -11.94
CA ALA A 35 -14.36 -0.45 -12.06
C ALA A 35 -15.25 -0.61 -13.31
N THR A 36 -14.67 -1.15 -14.39
CA THR A 36 -15.39 -1.40 -15.65
C THR A 36 -16.34 -2.58 -15.53
N GLU A 37 -15.89 -3.66 -14.88
CA GLU A 37 -16.64 -4.92 -14.81
C GLU A 37 -17.55 -5.04 -13.58
N MET A 38 -17.23 -4.38 -12.46
CA MET A 38 -17.76 -4.72 -11.13
C MET A 38 -18.32 -3.51 -10.37
N HIS A 39 -18.58 -2.40 -11.06
CA HIS A 39 -19.21 -1.18 -10.55
C HIS A 39 -18.48 -0.43 -9.40
N LEU A 40 -18.48 0.90 -9.49
CA LEU A 40 -18.11 1.77 -8.38
C LEU A 40 -19.35 2.08 -7.54
N THR A 41 -19.25 1.88 -6.22
CA THR A 41 -20.26 2.32 -5.26
C THR A 41 -19.67 3.41 -4.37
N SER A 42 -20.30 4.57 -4.34
CA SER A 42 -19.86 5.66 -3.48
C SER A 42 -19.88 5.27 -2.00
N CYS A 43 -18.82 5.65 -1.28
CA CYS A 43 -18.70 5.53 0.16
C CYS A 43 -19.35 6.74 0.84
N GLY A 44 -20.44 6.50 1.56
CA GLY A 44 -21.11 7.58 2.29
C GLY A 44 -20.30 8.22 3.45
N TRP A 45 -19.19 7.63 3.90
CA TRP A 45 -18.44 8.12 5.09
C TRP A 45 -16.98 8.45 4.87
N CYS A 46 -16.33 7.82 3.91
CA CYS A 46 -14.95 8.11 3.60
C CYS A 46 -14.99 9.16 2.50
N HIS A 47 -14.91 10.44 2.87
CA HIS A 47 -14.79 11.66 2.03
C HIS A 47 -15.15 11.53 0.52
N GLY A 48 -16.32 10.98 0.17
CA GLY A 48 -16.72 10.76 -1.22
C GLY A 48 -15.82 9.81 -2.03
N LEU A 49 -15.05 8.94 -1.36
CA LEU A 49 -14.29 7.87 -2.00
C LEU A 49 -15.27 6.82 -2.56
N ASP A 50 -14.91 6.16 -3.64
CA ASP A 50 -15.68 5.06 -4.19
C ASP A 50 -15.13 3.72 -3.70
N TYR A 51 -15.95 2.68 -3.78
CA TYR A 51 -15.53 1.29 -3.59
C TYR A 51 -15.74 0.52 -4.89
N CYS A 52 -14.71 -0.21 -5.33
CA CYS A 52 -14.90 -1.27 -6.33
C CYS A 52 -15.36 -2.55 -5.61
N ILE A 53 -16.46 -3.15 -6.07
CA ILE A 53 -17.06 -4.34 -5.44
C ILE A 53 -17.15 -5.47 -6.45
N PRO A 54 -16.38 -6.56 -6.32
CA PRO A 54 -16.52 -7.71 -7.21
C PRO A 54 -17.95 -8.32 -7.22
N ASP A 55 -18.57 -8.44 -8.41
CA ASP A 55 -19.99 -8.82 -8.61
C ASP A 55 -20.37 -10.20 -8.06
N ALA A 56 -19.48 -11.19 -8.16
CA ALA A 56 -19.73 -12.54 -7.70
C ALA A 56 -18.45 -13.13 -7.10
N GLN A 57 -18.30 -13.03 -5.77
CA GLN A 57 -17.15 -13.61 -5.06
C GLN A 57 -17.59 -14.42 -3.86
N ALA A 58 -16.91 -15.54 -3.65
CA ALA A 58 -17.06 -16.30 -2.42
C ALA A 58 -16.53 -15.46 -1.25
N SER A 59 -17.15 -15.64 -0.09
CA SER A 59 -16.77 -14.90 1.10
C SER A 59 -15.34 -15.26 1.52
N PHE A 60 -14.48 -14.25 1.72
CA PHE A 60 -13.08 -14.44 2.11
C PHE A 60 -12.94 -15.25 3.41
N VAL A 61 -13.87 -15.05 4.34
CA VAL A 61 -14.05 -15.91 5.50
C VAL A 61 -15.55 -16.12 5.70
N PRO A 62 -16.03 -17.30 6.10
CA PRO A 62 -17.47 -17.61 6.14
C PRO A 62 -18.35 -16.63 6.94
N CYS A 63 -17.75 -15.84 7.83
CA CYS A 63 -18.44 -14.89 8.68
C CYS A 63 -18.55 -13.47 8.12
N LEU A 64 -17.97 -13.17 6.97
CA LEU A 64 -17.99 -11.82 6.38
C LEU A 64 -19.40 -11.46 5.90
N ASP A 65 -19.91 -10.32 6.34
CA ASP A 65 -21.28 -9.87 6.04
C ASP A 65 -21.37 -9.08 4.72
N ALA A 66 -20.24 -8.65 4.16
CA ALA A 66 -20.16 -7.98 2.86
C ALA A 66 -18.98 -8.54 2.05
N PRO A 67 -19.04 -8.51 0.71
CA PRO A 67 -17.87 -8.83 -0.12
C PRO A 67 -16.67 -7.95 0.25
N LEU A 68 -15.46 -8.48 0.05
CA LEU A 68 -14.26 -7.64 0.12
C LEU A 68 -14.31 -6.59 -0.99
N ARG A 69 -13.90 -5.37 -0.66
CA ARG A 69 -13.92 -4.21 -1.55
C ARG A 69 -12.53 -3.60 -1.63
N ALA A 70 -12.23 -2.93 -2.73
CA ALA A 70 -11.10 -2.02 -2.80
C ALA A 70 -11.59 -0.57 -2.65
N GLN A 71 -10.87 0.26 -1.90
CA GLN A 71 -11.18 1.69 -1.80
C GLN A 71 -10.50 2.46 -2.92
N VAL A 72 -11.26 3.32 -3.59
CA VAL A 72 -10.85 4.20 -4.69
C VAL A 72 -11.08 5.64 -4.27
N SER A 73 -10.00 6.39 -4.07
CA SER A 73 -10.06 7.84 -3.93
C SER A 73 -9.99 8.53 -5.28
N PRO A 74 -10.29 9.85 -5.36
CA PRO A 74 -10.05 10.64 -6.56
C PRO A 74 -8.63 10.51 -7.11
N ASP A 75 -7.63 10.28 -6.24
CA ASP A 75 -6.21 10.18 -6.61
C ASP A 75 -5.70 8.72 -6.72
N THR A 76 -6.59 7.73 -6.59
CA THR A 76 -6.24 6.32 -6.74
C THR A 76 -5.85 6.04 -8.18
N ASN A 77 -4.68 5.40 -8.37
CA ASN A 77 -4.24 4.95 -9.67
C ASN A 77 -5.00 3.68 -10.08
N LEU A 78 -5.94 3.81 -11.01
CA LEU A 78 -6.73 2.71 -11.52
C LEU A 78 -5.91 1.72 -12.38
N ASP A 79 -4.75 2.12 -12.91
CA ASP A 79 -3.87 1.21 -13.64
C ASP A 79 -3.17 0.17 -12.74
N ALA A 80 -3.28 0.32 -11.42
CA ALA A 80 -2.60 -0.53 -10.46
C ALA A 80 -3.58 -1.48 -9.75
N PRO A 81 -3.11 -2.66 -9.32
CA PRO A 81 -3.86 -3.52 -8.40
C PRO A 81 -4.13 -2.80 -7.06
N PRO A 82 -5.12 -3.25 -6.27
CA PRO A 82 -5.42 -2.66 -4.97
C PRO A 82 -4.25 -2.79 -3.99
N ASP A 83 -3.87 -1.67 -3.37
CA ASP A 83 -2.90 -1.65 -2.27
C ASP A 83 -3.43 -2.40 -1.04
N TYR A 84 -4.74 -2.33 -0.81
CA TYR A 84 -5.44 -3.08 0.22
C TYR A 84 -6.91 -3.35 -0.13
N LEU A 85 -7.46 -4.39 0.49
CA LEU A 85 -8.86 -4.78 0.45
C LEU A 85 -9.47 -4.60 1.84
N TRP A 86 -10.76 -4.30 1.87
CA TRP A 86 -11.50 -4.05 3.10
C TRP A 86 -12.80 -4.86 3.15
N GLY A 87 -13.16 -5.35 4.33
CA GLY A 87 -14.44 -5.96 4.63
C GLY A 87 -14.79 -5.82 6.11
N ALA A 88 -15.98 -6.27 6.50
CA ALA A 88 -16.42 -6.20 7.88
C ALA A 88 -17.34 -7.38 8.29
N VAL A 89 -17.32 -7.69 9.57
CA VAL A 89 -18.27 -8.59 10.26
C VAL A 89 -19.16 -7.75 11.18
N ARG A 90 -20.48 -7.82 11.03
CA ARG A 90 -21.51 -7.00 11.66
C ARG A 90 -22.57 -7.81 12.42
N GLY A 91 -22.76 -9.10 12.08
CA GLY A 91 -23.98 -9.88 12.30
C GLY A 91 -24.65 -10.00 13.69
N THR A 92 -24.14 -9.42 14.78
CA THR A 92 -24.76 -9.55 16.13
C THR A 92 -25.09 -8.24 16.83
N GLY A 93 -24.68 -7.08 16.29
CA GLY A 93 -24.76 -5.80 17.01
C GLY A 93 -23.83 -5.70 18.24
N ASP A 94 -23.05 -6.73 18.55
CA ASP A 94 -22.01 -6.72 19.58
C ASP A 94 -20.62 -6.84 18.92
N LEU A 95 -19.81 -5.78 19.06
CA LEU A 95 -18.46 -5.75 18.51
C LEU A 95 -17.57 -6.87 19.06
N ARG A 96 -17.78 -7.30 20.31
CA ARG A 96 -16.95 -8.33 20.95
C ARG A 96 -17.23 -9.68 20.30
N LEU A 97 -18.49 -9.98 20.04
CA LEU A 97 -18.91 -11.20 19.34
C LEU A 97 -18.49 -11.18 17.87
N ASN A 98 -18.67 -10.05 17.18
CA ASN A 98 -18.23 -9.88 15.80
C ASN A 98 -16.70 -10.04 15.68
N TYR A 99 -15.94 -9.46 16.60
CA TYR A 99 -14.49 -9.62 16.68
C TYR A 99 -14.11 -11.08 16.93
N ALA A 100 -14.69 -11.72 17.95
CA ALA A 100 -14.41 -13.13 18.26
C ALA A 100 -14.70 -14.05 17.06
N LYS A 101 -15.82 -13.84 16.37
CA LYS A 101 -16.19 -14.57 15.15
C LYS A 101 -15.17 -14.37 14.03
N ALA A 102 -14.77 -13.13 13.77
CA ALA A 102 -13.77 -12.79 12.76
C ALA A 102 -12.40 -13.40 13.09
N ILE A 103 -11.95 -13.27 14.35
CA ILE A 103 -10.68 -13.85 14.82
C ILE A 103 -10.70 -15.37 14.70
N ALA A 104 -11.78 -16.03 15.09
CA ALA A 104 -11.89 -17.49 14.99
C ALA A 104 -11.79 -17.96 13.54
N ALA A 105 -12.49 -17.29 12.61
CA ALA A 105 -12.45 -17.63 11.18
C ALA A 105 -11.05 -17.39 10.57
N LEU A 106 -10.43 -16.23 10.84
CA LEU A 106 -9.08 -15.91 10.37
C LEU A 106 -8.04 -16.84 10.99
N THR A 107 -8.20 -17.22 12.26
CA THR A 107 -7.28 -18.15 12.93
C THR A 107 -7.36 -19.55 12.34
N LYS A 108 -8.57 -20.02 12.03
CA LYS A 108 -8.77 -21.30 11.33
C LYS A 108 -8.07 -21.31 9.97
N THR A 109 -8.12 -20.19 9.23
CA THR A 109 -7.55 -20.11 7.87
C THR A 109 -6.03 -19.86 7.87
N PHE A 110 -5.54 -18.94 8.72
CA PHE A 110 -4.17 -18.42 8.65
C PHE A 110 -3.28 -18.78 9.85
N GLY A 111 -3.82 -19.43 10.89
CA GLY A 111 -3.13 -19.71 12.15
C GLY A 111 -3.23 -18.55 13.14
N ASN A 112 -2.44 -18.56 14.21
CA ASN A 112 -2.54 -17.53 15.25
C ASN A 112 -2.01 -16.18 14.77
N GLY A 113 -2.84 -15.13 14.83
CA GLY A 113 -2.39 -13.75 14.63
C GLY A 113 -1.75 -13.18 15.91
N ALA A 114 -0.89 -12.17 15.77
CA ALA A 114 -0.28 -11.43 16.86
C ALA A 114 -1.18 -10.25 17.30
N GLU A 115 -1.22 -9.98 18.61
CA GLU A 115 -1.91 -8.80 19.12
C GLU A 115 -1.21 -7.52 18.64
N CYS A 116 -2.01 -6.54 18.22
CA CYS A 116 -1.52 -5.24 17.78
C CYS A 116 -2.49 -4.11 18.15
N SER A 117 -3.14 -4.26 19.30
CA SER A 117 -4.06 -3.27 19.88
C SER A 117 -3.36 -1.92 20.07
N THR A 118 -4.13 -0.84 20.00
CA THR A 118 -3.68 0.53 20.32
C THR A 118 -4.54 1.06 21.46
N ALA A 119 -4.26 2.27 21.96
CA ALA A 119 -5.08 2.90 22.99
C ALA A 119 -6.57 3.02 22.59
N THR A 120 -6.86 3.10 21.30
CA THR A 120 -8.21 3.35 20.75
C THR A 120 -8.81 2.16 19.99
N SER A 121 -8.12 1.01 19.97
CA SER A 121 -8.58 -0.15 19.18
C SER A 121 -8.08 -1.47 19.76
N VAL A 122 -8.94 -2.50 19.70
CA VAL A 122 -8.52 -3.88 19.92
C VAL A 122 -8.27 -4.50 18.55
N ALA A 123 -7.07 -5.03 18.33
CA ALA A 123 -6.68 -5.52 17.02
C ALA A 123 -5.76 -6.74 17.06
N ARG A 124 -5.89 -7.58 16.04
CA ARG A 124 -5.00 -8.71 15.78
C ARG A 124 -4.54 -8.70 14.33
N ARG A 125 -3.29 -9.09 14.12
CA ARG A 125 -2.60 -9.04 12.83
C ARG A 125 -2.01 -10.39 12.47
N TRP A 126 -2.14 -10.77 11.20
CA TRP A 126 -1.44 -11.88 10.60
C TRP A 126 -0.43 -11.31 9.61
N ASP A 127 0.85 -11.44 9.94
CA ASP A 127 1.93 -11.10 9.03
C ASP A 127 2.30 -12.36 8.23
N ILE A 128 2.13 -12.31 6.91
CA ILE A 128 2.39 -13.42 5.98
C ILE A 128 3.42 -12.92 4.99
N GLY A 129 4.71 -13.04 5.31
CA GLY A 129 5.77 -12.38 4.52
C GLY A 129 5.61 -10.86 4.55
N LEU A 130 5.50 -10.23 3.38
CA LEU A 130 5.21 -8.79 3.26
C LEU A 130 3.69 -8.50 3.27
N ALA A 131 2.86 -9.52 3.03
CA ALA A 131 1.42 -9.39 3.10
C ALA A 131 0.94 -9.35 4.55
N ARG A 132 -0.24 -8.76 4.75
CA ARG A 132 -0.80 -8.59 6.08
C ARG A 132 -2.32 -8.68 6.06
N ILE A 133 -2.89 -9.33 7.06
CA ILE A 133 -4.30 -9.19 7.41
C ILE A 133 -4.38 -8.53 8.80
N THR A 134 -5.29 -7.59 8.97
CA THR A 134 -5.63 -7.00 10.27
C THR A 134 -7.12 -7.12 10.51
N CYS A 135 -7.49 -7.61 11.69
CA CYS A 135 -8.85 -7.51 12.21
C CYS A 135 -8.87 -6.48 13.34
N THR A 136 -9.77 -5.50 13.28
CA THR A 136 -9.80 -4.38 14.23
C THR A 136 -11.22 -4.06 14.64
N VAL A 137 -11.42 -3.80 15.93
CA VAL A 137 -12.62 -3.15 16.47
C VAL A 137 -12.23 -1.91 17.25
N HIS A 138 -13.19 -1.00 17.38
CA HIS A 138 -13.03 0.26 18.11
C HIS A 138 -14.05 0.31 19.25
N PRO A 139 -13.78 -0.34 20.40
CA PRO A 139 -14.78 -0.42 21.45
C PRO A 139 -15.09 0.97 22.03
N PRO A 140 -16.36 1.30 22.31
CA PRO A 140 -16.76 2.63 22.80
C PRO A 140 -16.00 3.10 24.04
N GLN A 141 -15.70 2.17 24.95
CA GLN A 141 -14.93 2.41 26.17
C GLN A 141 -13.47 2.89 25.92
N HIS A 142 -12.93 2.69 24.71
CA HIS A 142 -11.60 3.14 24.28
C HIS A 142 -11.65 4.35 23.35
N LEU A 143 -12.85 4.84 23.00
CA LEU A 143 -13.05 6.06 22.25
C LEU A 143 -13.05 7.25 23.21
N THR A 144 -11.91 7.55 23.82
CA THR A 144 -11.74 8.76 24.64
C THR A 144 -11.38 9.92 23.72
N GLY A 145 -12.36 10.65 23.23
CA GLY A 145 -12.17 11.82 22.38
C GLY A 145 -13.33 12.05 21.41
N THR A 146 -13.12 12.91 20.40
CA THR A 146 -14.11 13.14 19.34
C THR A 146 -14.43 11.81 18.65
N PRO A 147 -15.71 11.39 18.59
CA PRO A 147 -16.07 10.14 17.92
C PRO A 147 -15.59 10.15 16.47
N SER A 148 -15.09 9.01 15.98
CA SER A 148 -14.70 8.86 14.58
C SER A 148 -15.83 9.38 13.68
N PRO A 149 -15.56 10.27 12.69
CA PRO A 149 -16.58 10.76 11.77
C PRO A 149 -17.41 9.63 11.13
N ARG A 150 -16.78 8.47 10.90
CA ARG A 150 -17.46 7.25 10.45
C ARG A 150 -18.59 6.83 11.39
N HIS A 151 -18.31 6.73 12.69
CA HIS A 151 -19.27 6.30 13.70
C HIS A 151 -20.35 7.35 13.95
N GLN A 152 -20.08 8.62 13.66
CA GLN A 152 -21.09 9.68 13.70
C GLN A 152 -22.07 9.57 12.52
N MET A 153 -21.55 9.31 11.31
CA MET A 153 -22.38 9.19 10.11
C MET A 153 -23.10 7.83 10.01
N PHE A 154 -22.49 6.76 10.52
CA PHE A 154 -23.00 5.39 10.48
C PHE A 154 -22.82 4.72 11.84
N PRO A 155 -23.69 5.02 12.83
CA PRO A 155 -23.57 4.50 14.19
C PRO A 155 -23.52 2.97 14.26
N GLU A 156 -24.16 2.27 13.32
CA GLU A 156 -24.15 0.81 13.24
C GLU A 156 -22.74 0.22 12.99
N THR A 157 -21.83 1.01 12.42
CA THR A 157 -20.45 0.57 12.15
C THR A 157 -19.58 0.51 13.40
N VAL A 158 -20.00 1.13 14.52
CA VAL A 158 -19.34 1.00 15.84
C VAL A 158 -19.25 -0.48 16.27
N HIS A 159 -20.21 -1.28 15.82
CA HIS A 159 -20.34 -2.68 16.20
C HIS A 159 -19.58 -3.64 15.28
N GLU A 160 -18.96 -3.16 14.21
CA GLU A 160 -18.34 -4.04 13.23
C GLU A 160 -16.90 -4.43 13.61
N ALA A 161 -16.50 -5.64 13.24
CA ALA A 161 -15.09 -6.04 13.18
C ALA A 161 -14.57 -5.83 11.76
N GLN A 162 -13.68 -4.87 11.59
CA GLN A 162 -13.11 -4.50 10.31
C GLN A 162 -11.95 -5.42 9.96
N ILE A 163 -11.95 -5.96 8.74
CA ILE A 163 -10.88 -6.77 8.19
C ILE A 163 -10.24 -5.98 7.06
N ALA A 164 -8.95 -5.68 7.19
CA ALA A 164 -8.15 -5.10 6.12
C ALA A 164 -7.06 -6.07 5.69
N ILE A 165 -6.92 -6.26 4.38
CA ILE A 165 -5.99 -7.19 3.77
C ILE A 165 -5.06 -6.37 2.87
N TYR A 166 -3.77 -6.46 3.11
CA TYR A 166 -2.73 -5.86 2.28
C TYR A 166 -2.07 -7.04 1.53
N PRO A 167 -2.47 -7.29 0.26
CA PRO A 167 -2.05 -8.51 -0.43
C PRO A 167 -0.55 -8.53 -0.70
N ALA A 168 0.10 -7.36 -0.72
CA ALA A 168 1.50 -7.20 -1.10
C ALA A 168 1.80 -7.84 -2.47
N TRP A 169 0.83 -7.84 -3.39
CA TRP A 169 1.03 -8.37 -4.74
C TRP A 169 2.06 -7.53 -5.49
N ARG A 170 2.92 -8.21 -6.26
CA ARG A 170 3.95 -7.61 -7.09
C ARG A 170 3.97 -8.35 -8.43
N PRO A 171 3.89 -7.65 -9.57
CA PRO A 171 3.86 -8.30 -10.86
C PRO A 171 5.23 -8.93 -11.21
N VAL A 172 5.20 -9.98 -12.02
CA VAL A 172 6.41 -10.59 -12.59
C VAL A 172 7.20 -9.55 -13.37
N LEU A 173 8.51 -9.53 -13.19
CA LEU A 173 9.39 -8.59 -13.88
C LEU A 173 9.44 -8.87 -15.38
N SER A 174 9.18 -7.84 -16.18
CA SER A 174 9.49 -7.90 -17.61
C SER A 174 11.00 -7.78 -17.86
N LYS A 175 11.46 -8.25 -19.02
CA LYS A 175 12.86 -8.11 -19.44
C LYS A 175 13.34 -6.66 -19.38
N ARG A 176 12.48 -5.72 -19.78
CA ARG A 176 12.76 -4.28 -19.72
C ARG A 176 13.06 -3.82 -18.29
N VAL A 177 12.22 -4.20 -17.33
CA VAL A 177 12.41 -3.80 -15.92
C VAL A 177 13.69 -4.41 -15.35
N ALA A 178 14.03 -5.65 -15.70
CA ALA A 178 15.28 -6.26 -15.29
C ALA A 178 16.51 -5.51 -15.86
N MET A 179 16.47 -5.06 -17.12
CA MET A 179 17.53 -4.24 -17.73
C MET A 179 17.67 -2.87 -17.05
N GLU A 180 16.55 -2.24 -16.69
CA GLU A 180 16.55 -0.99 -15.94
C GLU A 180 17.21 -1.15 -14.57
N CYS A 181 16.98 -2.28 -13.87
CA CYS A 181 17.66 -2.57 -12.61
C CYS A 181 19.16 -2.82 -12.82
N ALA A 182 19.56 -3.48 -13.92
CA ALA A 182 20.97 -3.78 -14.21
C ALA A 182 21.81 -2.52 -14.46
N THR A 183 21.18 -1.48 -15.01
CA THR A 183 21.83 -0.20 -15.33
C THR A 183 21.63 0.85 -14.23
N ALA A 184 20.84 0.55 -13.20
CA ALA A 184 20.49 1.50 -12.16
C ALA A 184 21.71 1.91 -11.32
N LYS A 185 21.85 3.22 -11.12
CA LYS A 185 22.88 3.82 -10.26
C LYS A 185 22.21 4.54 -9.10
N SER A 186 22.75 4.34 -7.90
CA SER A 186 22.29 5.06 -6.71
C SER A 186 22.46 6.57 -6.91
N VAL A 187 21.41 7.32 -6.55
CA VAL A 187 21.39 8.79 -6.47
C VAL A 187 21.54 9.22 -5.02
N TRP A 188 20.90 8.47 -4.12
CA TRP A 188 20.92 8.72 -2.69
C TRP A 188 20.73 7.42 -1.91
N ALA A 189 21.50 7.24 -0.85
CA ALA A 189 21.32 6.14 0.08
C ALA A 189 20.75 6.69 1.40
N MET A 190 19.65 6.10 1.85
CA MET A 190 19.01 6.45 3.11
C MET A 190 19.93 6.11 4.29
N PRO A 191 20.14 7.05 5.22
CA PRO A 191 20.88 6.78 6.45
C PRO A 191 20.32 5.57 7.19
N THR A 192 21.19 4.67 7.67
CA THR A 192 20.77 3.42 8.32
C THR A 192 19.83 3.64 9.50
N ALA A 193 20.07 4.69 10.29
CA ALA A 193 19.24 5.07 11.45
C ALA A 193 17.79 5.45 11.09
N GLN A 194 17.53 5.75 9.82
CA GLN A 194 16.22 6.18 9.33
C GLN A 194 15.48 5.10 8.54
N ARG A 195 16.08 3.90 8.39
CA ARG A 195 15.45 2.84 7.59
C ARG A 195 14.12 2.42 8.20
N PRO A 196 13.07 2.26 7.38
CA PRO A 196 11.77 1.89 7.90
C PRO A 196 11.82 0.49 8.51
N VAL A 197 11.23 0.34 9.69
CA VAL A 197 11.08 -0.97 10.36
C VAL A 197 10.20 -1.91 9.53
N ARG A 198 9.32 -1.35 8.68
CA ARG A 198 8.39 -2.09 7.84
C ARG A 198 8.34 -1.53 6.42
N ILE A 199 8.38 -2.44 5.46
CA ILE A 199 8.26 -2.12 4.03
C ILE A 199 6.77 -2.02 3.67
N ALA A 200 6.34 -0.87 3.17
CA ALA A 200 5.03 -0.71 2.55
C ALA A 200 5.08 -1.21 1.10
N ILE A 201 4.20 -2.13 0.72
CA ILE A 201 4.04 -2.59 -0.67
C ILE A 201 2.88 -1.84 -1.28
N THR A 202 3.09 -1.35 -2.50
CA THR A 202 2.11 -0.57 -3.26
C THR A 202 1.99 -1.13 -4.66
N GLY A 203 1.03 -0.66 -5.44
CA GLY A 203 0.90 -1.00 -6.87
C GLY A 203 2.14 -0.68 -7.73
N ALA A 204 3.06 0.17 -7.26
CA ALA A 204 4.33 0.46 -7.94
C ALA A 204 5.47 -0.51 -7.56
N SER A 205 5.24 -1.40 -6.59
CA SER A 205 6.29 -2.23 -6.00
C SER A 205 6.60 -3.46 -6.85
N HIS A 206 7.89 -3.74 -6.94
CA HIS A 206 8.45 -4.87 -7.66
C HIS A 206 9.49 -5.59 -6.82
N ASP A 207 9.65 -6.87 -7.14
CA ASP A 207 10.71 -7.72 -6.66
C ASP A 207 12.03 -7.36 -7.36
N TRP A 208 13.10 -7.06 -6.63
CA TRP A 208 14.43 -6.81 -7.21
C TRP A 208 14.93 -8.05 -7.97
N PRO A 209 15.45 -7.95 -9.21
CA PRO A 209 15.81 -9.13 -9.98
C PRO A 209 16.89 -9.99 -9.32
N THR A 210 16.71 -11.32 -9.37
CA THR A 210 17.75 -12.26 -8.92
C THR A 210 18.98 -12.16 -9.83
N GLY A 211 20.19 -12.20 -9.25
CA GLY A 211 21.44 -12.14 -10.00
C GLY A 211 21.94 -10.73 -10.33
N ILE A 212 21.15 -9.69 -10.04
CA ILE A 212 21.59 -8.30 -10.10
C ILE A 212 21.93 -7.83 -8.68
N THR A 213 23.13 -7.28 -8.49
CA THR A 213 23.57 -6.75 -7.20
C THR A 213 22.56 -5.74 -6.66
N PRO A 214 22.00 -5.96 -5.46
CA PRO A 214 21.08 -5.01 -4.85
C PRO A 214 21.71 -3.64 -4.59
N LEU A 215 20.93 -2.59 -4.79
CA LEU A 215 21.30 -1.22 -4.41
C LEU A 215 20.94 -0.96 -2.93
N PRO A 216 21.59 0.02 -2.29
CA PRO A 216 21.20 0.45 -0.96
C PRO A 216 19.78 1.04 -0.95
N VAL A 217 19.10 0.92 0.20
CA VAL A 217 17.80 1.59 0.44
C VAL A 217 17.95 3.08 0.17
N GLY A 218 17.03 3.67 -0.60
CA GLY A 218 17.11 5.04 -1.06
C GLY A 218 16.60 5.22 -2.48
N LEU A 219 17.26 6.06 -3.26
CA LEU A 219 16.86 6.42 -4.63
C LEU A 219 17.92 6.01 -5.64
N ALA A 220 17.48 5.49 -6.77
CA ALA A 220 18.33 5.17 -7.91
C ALA A 220 17.67 5.59 -9.22
N CYS A 221 18.47 5.77 -10.27
CA CYS A 221 17.99 6.02 -11.62
C CYS A 221 18.62 5.02 -12.59
N SER A 222 17.82 4.47 -13.50
CA SER A 222 18.32 3.69 -14.61
C SER A 222 18.82 4.59 -15.74
N ASP A 223 19.68 4.06 -16.62
CA ASP A 223 20.13 4.78 -17.81
C ASP A 223 18.96 5.08 -18.77
N ALA A 224 17.84 4.35 -18.66
CA ALA A 224 16.61 4.58 -19.40
C ALA A 224 15.66 5.62 -18.75
N GLY A 225 16.13 6.37 -17.75
CA GLY A 225 15.37 7.44 -17.10
C GLY A 225 14.29 6.96 -16.13
N ALA A 226 14.29 5.69 -15.70
CA ALA A 226 13.35 5.23 -14.68
C ALA A 226 13.86 5.61 -13.28
N LEU A 227 12.98 6.18 -12.45
CA LEU A 227 13.23 6.39 -11.03
C LEU A 227 12.87 5.11 -10.26
N LEU A 228 13.84 4.60 -9.51
CA LEU A 228 13.68 3.45 -8.63
C LEU A 228 13.78 3.90 -7.17
N VAL A 229 12.76 3.59 -6.38
CA VAL A 229 12.77 3.81 -4.92
C VAL A 229 13.08 2.48 -4.25
N ILE A 230 14.32 2.31 -3.80
CA ILE A 230 14.79 1.07 -3.20
C ILE A 230 14.29 1.01 -1.76
N LYS A 231 13.32 0.12 -1.48
CA LYS A 231 12.74 -0.05 -0.15
C LYS A 231 13.52 -1.04 0.71
N SER A 232 14.14 -2.03 0.05
CA SER A 232 15.02 -3.02 0.65
C SER A 232 15.92 -3.62 -0.43
N PRO A 233 16.92 -4.45 -0.08
CA PRO A 233 17.71 -5.19 -1.06
C PRO A 233 16.90 -6.10 -2.00
N HIS A 234 15.61 -6.30 -1.74
CA HIS A 234 14.76 -7.23 -2.48
C HIS A 234 13.52 -6.58 -3.09
N ILE A 235 13.22 -5.32 -2.74
CA ILE A 235 11.99 -4.64 -3.12
C ILE A 235 12.28 -3.20 -3.50
N PHE A 236 11.69 -2.77 -4.62
CA PHE A 236 11.76 -1.39 -5.08
C PHE A 236 10.41 -0.94 -5.65
N ASP A 237 10.11 0.35 -5.58
CA ASP A 237 9.06 0.94 -6.43
C ASP A 237 9.67 1.45 -7.71
N ARG A 238 8.90 1.38 -8.79
CA ARG A 238 9.31 1.84 -10.11
C ARG A 238 8.41 2.95 -10.62
N TYR A 239 9.02 4.06 -11.03
CA TYR A 239 8.36 5.14 -11.74
C TYR A 239 9.05 5.36 -13.09
N SER A 240 8.33 5.05 -14.17
CA SER A 240 8.86 5.15 -15.54
C SER A 240 8.94 6.59 -16.02
N ASP A 241 10.00 6.91 -16.77
CA ASP A 241 10.26 8.22 -17.38
C ASP A 241 9.02 8.89 -18.00
N GLY A 242 8.32 8.22 -18.91
CA GLY A 242 7.13 8.78 -19.58
C GLY A 242 5.93 9.11 -18.68
N ARG A 243 5.95 8.66 -17.41
CA ARG A 243 4.93 8.99 -16.40
C ARG A 243 5.42 10.05 -15.41
N LEU A 244 6.73 10.27 -15.27
CA LEU A 244 7.25 11.30 -14.39
C LEU A 244 6.95 12.69 -14.99
N ARG A 245 6.56 13.64 -14.13
CA ARG A 245 6.19 15.01 -14.51
C ARG A 245 6.99 16.08 -13.80
N GLY A 246 7.52 15.76 -12.62
CA GLY A 246 8.28 16.71 -11.82
C GLY A 246 8.74 16.09 -10.51
N ILE A 247 9.69 16.77 -9.88
CA ILE A 247 10.17 16.46 -8.53
C ILE A 247 9.73 17.61 -7.62
N VAL A 248 9.15 17.30 -6.46
CA VAL A 248 8.77 18.31 -5.47
C VAL A 248 9.54 18.06 -4.19
N LEU A 249 10.27 19.07 -3.74
CA LEU A 249 10.92 19.07 -2.43
C LEU A 249 10.05 19.86 -1.46
N SER A 250 9.51 19.20 -0.43
CA SER A 250 8.89 19.88 0.70
C SER A 250 9.84 19.97 1.89
N ARG A 251 9.88 21.14 2.53
CA ARG A 251 10.66 21.41 3.74
C ARG A 251 9.74 21.77 4.89
N GLY A 252 9.89 21.11 6.03
CA GLY A 252 9.06 21.37 7.20
C GLY A 252 9.76 21.09 8.52
N ALA A 253 9.04 21.31 9.62
CA ALA A 253 9.53 20.99 10.97
C ALA A 253 9.89 19.50 11.13
N ASP A 254 9.21 18.63 10.39
CA ASP A 254 9.47 17.18 10.35
C ASP A 254 10.61 16.78 9.39
N GLY A 255 11.40 17.76 8.92
CA GLY A 255 12.52 17.58 8.01
C GLY A 255 12.17 17.78 6.53
N ALA A 256 12.89 17.09 5.66
CA ALA A 256 12.76 17.22 4.20
C ALA A 256 12.03 16.01 3.60
N ARG A 257 11.07 16.24 2.71
CA ARG A 257 10.37 15.20 1.95
C ARG A 257 10.54 15.43 0.45
N LEU A 258 10.87 14.37 -0.27
CA LEU A 258 10.94 14.38 -1.72
C LEU A 258 9.76 13.60 -2.29
N TYR A 259 9.09 14.21 -3.26
CA TYR A 259 7.99 13.62 -3.98
C TYR A 259 8.29 13.55 -5.48
N ALA A 260 7.79 12.51 -6.13
CA ALA A 260 7.68 12.45 -7.58
C ALA A 260 6.23 12.73 -7.97
N ASN A 261 6.03 13.70 -8.86
CA ASN A 261 4.75 13.90 -9.53
C ASN A 261 4.67 12.94 -10.71
N VAL A 262 3.65 12.09 -10.71
CA VAL A 262 3.50 11.00 -11.69
C VAL A 262 2.12 11.03 -12.34
N THR A 263 2.07 10.76 -13.63
CA THR A 263 0.81 10.56 -14.36
C THR A 263 0.22 9.21 -13.95
N VAL A 264 -1.02 9.26 -13.49
CA VAL A 264 -1.84 8.09 -13.15
C VAL A 264 -3.18 8.19 -13.87
N THR A 265 -3.84 7.06 -14.08
CA THR A 265 -5.24 7.05 -14.52
C THR A 265 -6.11 7.05 -13.28
N THR A 266 -6.98 8.04 -13.14
CA THR A 266 -7.97 8.12 -12.05
C THR A 266 -9.37 7.87 -12.60
N ARG A 267 -10.38 7.88 -11.72
CA ARG A 267 -11.81 7.78 -12.12
C ARG A 267 -12.19 8.84 -13.14
N ASP A 268 -11.69 10.06 -12.97
CA ASP A 268 -12.07 11.23 -13.77
C ASP A 268 -11.12 11.43 -14.97
N GLY A 269 -10.23 10.47 -15.24
CA GLY A 269 -9.27 10.47 -16.34
C GLY A 269 -7.81 10.59 -15.89
N PRO A 270 -6.87 10.84 -16.82
CA PRO A 270 -5.46 11.03 -16.49
C PRO A 270 -5.26 12.22 -15.56
N ALA A 271 -4.55 12.02 -14.45
CA ALA A 271 -4.23 13.07 -13.49
C ALA A 271 -2.75 12.99 -13.06
N THR A 272 -2.27 14.05 -12.41
CA THR A 272 -0.95 14.05 -11.77
C THR A 272 -1.11 13.74 -10.29
N ALA A 273 -0.54 12.62 -9.85
CA ALA A 273 -0.53 12.24 -8.45
C ALA A 273 0.86 12.44 -7.84
N ARG A 274 0.89 12.97 -6.61
CA ARG A 274 2.11 13.13 -5.82
C ARG A 274 2.44 11.81 -5.11
N ARG A 275 3.68 11.34 -5.21
CA ARG A 275 4.17 10.10 -4.55
C ARG A 275 5.40 10.41 -3.72
N ALA A 276 5.37 10.12 -2.43
CA ALA A 276 6.54 10.28 -1.56
C ALA A 276 7.61 9.25 -1.96
N VAL A 277 8.82 9.72 -2.27
CA VAL A 277 9.94 8.87 -2.70
C VAL A 277 11.11 8.90 -1.72
N ALA A 278 11.25 9.96 -0.92
CA ALA A 278 12.21 10.01 0.19
C ALA A 278 11.71 10.92 1.32
N HIS A 279 12.18 10.66 2.54
CA HIS A 279 11.98 11.50 3.72
C HIS A 279 13.25 11.43 4.56
N ASP A 280 13.76 12.60 4.96
CA ASP A 280 14.87 12.72 5.90
C ASP A 280 14.46 13.68 7.04
N PRO A 281 14.18 13.15 8.25
CA PRO A 281 13.76 13.96 9.39
C PRO A 281 14.91 14.73 10.06
N SER A 282 16.17 14.57 9.63
CA SER A 282 17.32 15.19 10.29
C SER A 282 17.51 16.68 9.95
N GLY A 283 16.67 17.23 9.08
CA GLY A 283 16.60 18.66 8.82
C GLY A 283 15.93 19.01 7.49
N PRO A 284 15.43 20.26 7.35
CA PRO A 284 14.67 20.70 6.18
C PRO A 284 15.49 20.75 4.87
N ASP A 285 16.82 20.88 4.96
CA ASP A 285 17.68 21.05 3.77
C ASP A 285 18.35 19.74 3.32
N LYS A 286 18.08 18.63 4.01
CA LYS A 286 18.85 17.37 3.84
C LYS A 286 18.72 16.73 2.47
N LEU A 287 17.59 16.97 1.78
CA LEU A 287 17.32 16.42 0.46
C LEU A 287 17.56 17.42 -0.68
N ASP A 288 18.06 18.63 -0.41
CA ASP A 288 18.26 19.67 -1.43
C ASP A 288 19.15 19.22 -2.59
N ALA A 289 20.34 18.71 -2.28
CA ALA A 289 21.28 18.25 -3.29
C ALA A 289 20.74 17.01 -4.03
N VAL A 290 20.00 16.16 -3.33
CA VAL A 290 19.36 14.97 -3.90
C VAL A 290 18.28 15.38 -4.90
N ALA A 291 17.42 16.32 -4.53
CA ALA A 291 16.35 16.84 -5.39
C ALA A 291 16.91 17.46 -6.67
N LYS A 292 17.94 18.33 -6.56
CA LYS A 292 18.62 18.95 -7.72
C LYS A 292 19.27 17.90 -8.63
N SER A 293 20.00 16.95 -8.04
CA SER A 293 20.65 15.86 -8.78
C SER A 293 19.61 15.00 -9.51
N LEU A 294 18.50 14.68 -8.84
CA LEU A 294 17.43 13.86 -9.39
C LEU A 294 16.71 14.56 -10.54
N SER A 295 16.33 15.82 -10.36
CA SER A 295 15.72 16.66 -11.39
C SER A 295 16.61 16.77 -12.63
N ALA A 296 17.91 17.04 -12.44
CA ALA A 296 18.85 17.14 -13.56
C ALA A 296 19.03 15.79 -14.29
N ARG A 297 19.16 14.68 -13.55
CA ARG A 297 19.33 13.34 -14.15
C ARG A 297 18.10 12.86 -14.93
N LEU A 298 16.91 13.17 -14.43
CA LEU A 298 15.66 12.78 -15.07
C LEU A 298 15.16 13.82 -16.07
N ASN A 299 15.85 14.96 -16.20
CA ASN A 299 15.43 16.10 -17.01
C ASN A 299 13.97 16.53 -16.69
N LEU A 300 13.65 16.65 -15.41
CA LEU A 300 12.32 16.99 -14.90
C LEU A 300 12.32 18.36 -14.22
N PRO A 301 11.22 19.13 -14.27
CA PRO A 301 11.09 20.32 -13.46
C PRO A 301 11.16 19.98 -11.97
N MET A 302 11.69 20.92 -11.18
CA MET A 302 11.79 20.80 -9.73
C MET A 302 11.08 21.97 -9.07
N ASP A 303 10.13 21.67 -8.20
CA ASP A 303 9.46 22.64 -7.35
C ASP A 303 9.94 22.50 -5.90
N VAL A 304 9.88 23.60 -5.17
CA VAL A 304 10.23 23.66 -3.75
C VAL A 304 9.09 24.29 -2.98
N GLU A 305 8.60 23.58 -1.98
CA GLU A 305 7.50 23.98 -1.12
C GLU A 305 7.98 24.01 0.34
N THR A 306 7.30 24.80 1.16
CA THR A 306 7.54 24.83 2.61
C THR A 306 6.24 24.36 3.26
N ASP A 307 6.30 23.32 4.08
CA ASP A 307 5.17 22.89 4.90
C ASP A 307 4.82 24.06 5.84
N ALA A 308 3.54 24.43 5.88
CA ALA A 308 3.01 25.48 6.75
C ALA A 308 2.93 25.03 8.22
#